data_AF-A0A928H1X4-F1
#
_entry.id   AF-A0A928H1X4-F1
#
_cell.length_a   1.000
_cell.length_b   1.000
_cell.length_c   1.000
_cell.angle_alpha   90.00
_cell.angle_beta   90.00
_cell.angle_gamma   90.00
#
_symmetry.space_group_name_H-M   'P 1'
#
loop_
_entity.id
_entity.type
_entity.pdbx_description
1 polymer ?
#
loop_
_entity_poly.entity_id
_entity_poly.type
_entity_poly.pdbx_seq_one_letter_code
_entity_poly.pdbx_strand_id
1 'polypeptide(L)'
;MNLYYNTTAQCRVDENNTRIAAKPIIHYGACPTWELHFFSGDPSETPEAVDLSDIVSWRAAVDSDWNSTTEPMCRTLDEDIDASQAAAGIIAVPVNANTQRYHTVVNGKQSVPAWFELRGFDDQGNVTLVVLLNITCSNSIDPTGGAEPEPVDNDTATMTWVKAVIAQQLYFQYSADGSTWHNPPMVSGTDVYFRVKHGENGTPSAAQLIPYGPDGADGISPHIGANGDWYLGDTDIGVKAEISGSYVEFSAVDASGNYTFAGITTVPSAVLTNAGHFYPVEKGSVLVNLNANTVTLNVAPYLAYDGAASFSGTWRLYFAAGSIQTGDEIATLTGTAITPQHGAIFRKTLAASDAFTIDTSGLNATKQVTFELHLIQPSTAVTFTLPNTLLWPDLDHFASGNQPPAMGEADTLYCIVIRWDGDDLLANLAYSKEVSA
;
A
#
# COMPACT_ATOMS: atom_id res chain seq x y z
N MET A 1 59.36 -17.18 45.69
CA MET A 1 59.63 -15.84 46.27
C MET A 1 60.77 -16.00 47.25
N ASN A 2 61.79 -15.14 47.19
CA ASN A 2 62.93 -15.25 48.10
C ASN A 2 62.72 -14.34 49.31
N LEU A 3 62.93 -14.90 50.50
CA LEU A 3 62.77 -14.23 51.78
C LEU A 3 64.06 -14.41 52.57
N TYR A 4 64.60 -13.33 53.11
CA TYR A 4 65.83 -13.37 53.90
C TYR A 4 65.52 -13.05 55.35
N TYR A 5 66.11 -13.82 56.26
CA TYR A 5 65.87 -13.69 57.70
C TYR A 5 67.20 -13.77 58.45
N ASN A 6 67.47 -12.76 59.28
CA ASN A 6 68.62 -12.78 60.15
C ASN A 6 68.23 -13.45 61.48
N THR A 7 68.86 -14.58 61.79
CA THR A 7 68.58 -15.40 62.98
C THR A 7 69.10 -14.79 64.27
N THR A 8 70.17 -13.99 64.19
CA THR A 8 70.79 -13.31 65.34
C THR A 8 69.94 -12.11 65.78
N ALA A 9 69.55 -11.27 64.84
CA ALA A 9 68.71 -10.09 65.08
C ALA A 9 67.20 -10.40 65.07
N GLN A 10 66.81 -11.63 64.72
CA GLN A 10 65.43 -12.11 64.63
C GLN A 10 64.51 -11.19 63.83
N CYS A 11 64.95 -10.82 62.63
CA CYS A 11 64.23 -9.88 61.78
C CYS A 11 64.37 -10.18 60.29
N ARG A 12 63.41 -9.69 59.51
CA ARG A 12 63.45 -9.77 58.06
C ARG A 12 64.52 -8.83 57.52
N VAL A 13 65.33 -9.35 56.60
CA VAL A 13 66.36 -8.61 55.88
C VAL A 13 66.18 -8.77 54.38
N ASP A 14 66.95 -8.02 53.58
CA ASP A 14 67.12 -8.25 52.15
C ASP A 14 68.31 -9.18 51.87
N GLU A 15 68.64 -9.37 50.60
CA GLU A 15 69.77 -10.21 50.15
C GLU A 15 71.14 -9.73 50.65
N ASN A 16 71.24 -8.47 51.07
CA ASN A 16 72.46 -7.85 51.60
C ASN A 16 72.42 -7.77 53.13
N ASN A 17 71.61 -8.60 53.79
CA ASN A 17 71.45 -8.65 55.25
C ASN A 17 71.00 -7.31 55.86
N THR A 18 70.38 -6.41 55.08
CA THR A 18 69.89 -5.13 55.59
C THR A 18 68.43 -5.23 56.00
N ARG A 19 68.06 -4.67 57.16
CA ARG A 19 66.70 -4.77 57.73
C ARG A 19 65.66 -4.17 56.79
N ILE A 20 64.55 -4.88 56.60
CA ILE A 20 63.41 -4.43 55.80
C ILE A 20 62.10 -4.51 56.58
N ALA A 21 61.25 -3.49 56.42
CA ALA A 21 59.93 -3.42 57.06
C ALA A 21 58.78 -3.91 56.16
N ALA A 22 59.05 -4.09 54.87
CA ALA A 22 58.05 -4.59 53.93
C ALA A 22 57.53 -5.97 54.37
N LYS A 23 56.24 -6.22 54.21
CA LYS A 23 55.62 -7.51 54.54
C LYS A 23 55.44 -8.32 53.26
N PRO A 24 55.81 -9.62 53.24
CA PRO A 24 55.41 -10.52 52.17
C PRO A 24 53.89 -10.59 52.04
N ILE A 25 53.40 -10.75 50.81
CA ILE A 25 51.97 -10.87 50.52
C ILE A 25 51.73 -12.24 49.89
N ILE A 26 50.67 -12.91 50.32
CA ILE A 26 50.13 -14.10 49.66
C ILE A 26 48.67 -13.85 49.27
N HIS A 27 48.27 -14.36 48.11
CA HIS A 27 46.94 -14.21 47.55
C HIS A 27 46.16 -15.52 47.67
N TYR A 28 44.87 -15.43 47.98
CA TYR A 28 43.96 -16.58 47.97
C TYR A 28 44.04 -17.32 46.62
N GLY A 29 44.06 -18.66 46.68
CA GLY A 29 44.14 -19.52 45.49
C GLY A 29 45.56 -19.78 44.97
N ALA A 30 46.58 -19.06 45.47
CA ALA A 30 47.96 -19.30 45.09
C ALA A 30 48.60 -20.45 45.89
N CYS A 31 49.60 -21.11 45.30
CA CYS A 31 50.44 -22.09 45.98
C CYS A 31 51.93 -21.86 45.65
N PRO A 32 52.52 -20.70 46.01
CA PRO A 32 53.91 -20.41 45.71
C PRO A 32 54.87 -21.19 46.61
N THR A 33 56.06 -21.51 46.10
CA THR A 33 57.19 -21.91 46.94
C THR A 33 57.96 -20.68 47.41
N TRP A 34 58.08 -20.53 48.72
CA TRP A 34 58.87 -19.50 49.38
C TRP A 34 60.23 -20.07 49.73
N GLU A 35 61.29 -19.43 49.24
CA GLU A 35 62.67 -19.83 49.52
C GLU A 35 63.19 -18.91 50.63
N LEU A 36 63.40 -19.47 51.82
CA LEU A 36 63.90 -18.76 52.98
C LEU A 36 65.41 -18.92 53.07
N HIS A 37 66.12 -17.81 53.14
CA HIS A 37 67.56 -17.70 53.29
C HIS A 37 67.88 -17.17 54.70
N PHE A 38 68.73 -17.89 55.43
CA PHE A 38 69.04 -17.59 56.82
C PHE A 38 70.44 -17.04 56.98
N PHE A 39 70.54 -15.86 57.61
CA PHE A 39 71.81 -15.20 57.89
C PHE A 39 72.08 -15.07 59.39
N SER A 40 73.35 -15.11 59.79
CA SER A 40 73.84 -14.79 61.14
C SER A 40 74.49 -13.40 61.19
N GLY A 41 74.86 -12.96 62.39
CA GLY A 41 75.60 -11.72 62.61
C GLY A 41 74.74 -10.48 62.66
N ASP A 42 75.38 -9.31 62.74
CA ASP A 42 74.68 -8.05 62.83
C ASP A 42 74.10 -7.64 61.46
N PRO A 43 72.88 -7.10 61.41
CA PRO A 43 72.29 -6.61 60.16
C PRO A 43 73.16 -5.52 59.51
N SER A 44 73.17 -5.50 58.19
CA SER A 44 73.99 -4.63 57.32
C SER A 44 75.50 -4.97 57.27
N GLU A 45 75.94 -6.04 57.95
CA GLU A 45 77.23 -6.68 57.66
C GLU A 45 77.10 -7.67 56.49
N THR A 46 78.25 -8.09 55.94
CA THR A 46 78.31 -9.11 54.88
C THR A 46 77.48 -10.34 55.28
N PRO A 47 76.52 -10.79 54.47
CA PRO A 47 75.68 -11.93 54.80
C PRO A 47 76.52 -13.20 55.05
N GLU A 48 76.35 -13.79 56.22
CA GLU A 48 76.91 -15.09 56.59
C GLU A 48 75.78 -16.11 56.67
N ALA A 49 75.81 -17.15 55.85
CA ALA A 49 74.76 -18.18 55.84
C ALA A 49 74.79 -19.04 57.10
N VAL A 50 73.62 -19.34 57.66
CA VAL A 50 73.47 -20.23 58.81
C VAL A 50 73.41 -21.67 58.35
N ASP A 51 74.29 -22.54 58.84
CA ASP A 51 74.17 -23.99 58.62
C ASP A 51 73.00 -24.55 59.45
N LEU A 52 72.02 -25.15 58.77
CA LEU A 52 70.81 -25.71 59.37
C LEU A 52 70.77 -27.24 59.25
N SER A 53 71.89 -27.90 58.95
CA SER A 53 71.96 -29.35 58.73
C SER A 53 71.59 -30.20 59.95
N ASP A 54 71.70 -29.63 61.16
CA ASP A 54 71.31 -30.30 62.41
C ASP A 54 69.79 -30.40 62.60
N ILE A 55 69.01 -29.71 61.76
CA ILE A 55 67.55 -29.74 61.78
C ILE A 55 67.07 -30.86 60.87
N VAL A 56 66.43 -31.87 61.45
CA VAL A 56 66.08 -33.10 60.73
C VAL A 56 64.63 -33.12 60.25
N SER A 57 63.75 -32.28 60.80
CA SER A 57 62.38 -32.15 60.31
C SER A 57 61.83 -30.73 60.46
N TRP A 58 60.84 -30.43 59.63
CA TRP A 58 60.32 -29.07 59.43
C TRP A 58 58.80 -29.03 59.50
N ARG A 59 58.28 -27.86 59.88
CA ARG A 59 56.85 -27.57 59.77
C ARG A 59 56.62 -26.09 59.55
N ALA A 60 55.75 -25.76 58.60
CA ALA A 60 55.34 -24.39 58.36
C ALA A 60 53.83 -24.20 58.52
N ALA A 61 53.43 -23.02 58.97
CA ALA A 61 52.04 -22.63 59.08
C ALA A 61 51.86 -21.15 58.75
N VAL A 62 50.68 -20.82 58.22
CA VAL A 62 50.20 -19.44 58.11
C VAL A 62 48.90 -19.32 58.87
N ASP A 63 48.78 -18.34 59.75
CA ASP A 63 47.53 -18.06 60.45
C ASP A 63 47.42 -16.60 60.92
N SER A 64 46.22 -16.21 61.35
CA SER A 64 45.88 -14.83 61.73
C SER A 64 45.37 -14.66 63.16
N ASP A 65 45.04 -15.74 63.86
CA ASP A 65 44.34 -15.66 65.17
C ASP A 65 45.15 -16.20 66.37
N TRP A 66 46.38 -16.70 66.14
CA TRP A 66 47.26 -17.30 67.16
C TRP A 66 46.60 -18.41 68.00
N ASN A 67 45.49 -18.98 67.54
CA ASN A 67 44.75 -19.96 68.30
C ASN A 67 45.16 -21.38 67.87
N SER A 68 45.98 -22.03 68.69
CA SER A 68 46.47 -23.39 68.40
C SER A 68 45.38 -24.47 68.43
N THR A 69 44.14 -24.14 68.84
CA THR A 69 43.00 -25.05 68.80
C THR A 69 42.25 -25.02 67.47
N THR A 70 42.45 -23.99 66.65
CA THR A 70 41.88 -23.88 65.31
C THR A 70 42.85 -24.35 64.24
N GLU A 71 42.32 -24.79 63.11
CA GLU A 71 43.16 -25.09 61.95
C GLU A 71 43.77 -23.80 61.38
N PRO A 72 45.09 -23.81 61.05
CA PRO A 72 45.75 -22.68 60.43
C PRO A 72 45.25 -22.47 59.00
N MET A 73 45.41 -21.26 58.48
CA MET A 73 45.05 -20.91 57.10
C MET A 73 45.84 -21.72 56.07
N CYS A 74 47.14 -21.92 56.29
CA CYS A 74 47.98 -22.79 55.49
C CYS A 74 48.81 -23.70 56.41
N ARG A 75 49.11 -24.92 55.96
CA ARG A 75 50.02 -25.84 56.63
C ARG A 75 50.86 -26.58 55.61
N THR A 76 52.15 -26.67 55.88
CA THR A 76 53.11 -27.45 55.08
C THR A 76 53.85 -28.37 56.04
N LEU A 77 53.82 -29.66 55.73
CA LEU A 77 54.48 -30.69 56.53
C LEU A 77 55.89 -30.95 55.99
N ASP A 78 56.71 -31.62 56.79
CA ASP A 78 58.10 -31.93 56.49
C ASP A 78 58.30 -32.55 55.09
N GLU A 79 57.42 -33.48 54.72
CA GLU A 79 57.45 -34.19 53.42
C GLU A 79 57.36 -33.26 52.19
N ASP A 80 56.79 -32.07 52.35
CA ASP A 80 56.63 -31.08 51.29
C ASP A 80 57.68 -29.96 51.35
N ILE A 81 58.50 -29.90 52.40
CA ILE A 81 59.52 -28.86 52.60
C ILE A 81 60.85 -29.35 52.04
N ASP A 82 61.42 -28.59 51.10
CA ASP A 82 62.74 -28.89 50.54
C ASP A 82 63.83 -28.24 51.40
N ALA A 83 64.49 -29.08 52.19
CA ALA A 83 65.65 -28.74 53.01
C ALA A 83 66.98 -29.27 52.43
N SER A 84 67.03 -29.63 51.14
CA SER A 84 68.25 -30.15 50.49
C SER A 84 69.43 -29.18 50.53
N GLN A 85 69.17 -27.89 50.72
CA GLN A 85 70.15 -26.83 50.85
C GLN A 85 70.25 -26.26 52.27
N ALA A 86 69.85 -27.02 53.30
CA ALA A 86 69.92 -26.59 54.70
C ALA A 86 71.35 -26.21 55.14
N ALA A 87 72.38 -26.90 54.62
CA ALA A 87 73.79 -26.57 54.87
C ALA A 87 74.20 -25.19 54.36
N ALA A 88 73.50 -24.67 53.35
CA ALA A 88 73.68 -23.32 52.81
C ALA A 88 72.71 -22.30 53.45
N GLY A 89 71.94 -22.70 54.47
CA GLY A 89 70.94 -21.85 55.11
C GLY A 89 69.72 -21.57 54.25
N ILE A 90 69.37 -22.47 53.32
CA ILE A 90 68.25 -22.29 52.39
C ILE A 90 67.21 -23.38 52.62
N ILE A 91 65.96 -22.96 52.86
CA ILE A 91 64.79 -23.85 53.04
C ILE A 91 63.68 -23.40 52.10
N ALA A 92 63.17 -24.28 51.24
CA ALA A 92 62.08 -23.96 50.33
C ALA A 92 60.76 -24.57 50.83
N VAL A 93 59.76 -23.72 51.02
CA VAL A 93 58.47 -24.05 51.63
C VAL A 93 57.34 -23.74 50.65
N PRO A 94 56.65 -24.75 50.10
CA PRO A 94 55.39 -24.56 49.40
C PRO A 94 54.33 -24.01 50.37
N VAL A 95 53.71 -22.87 50.06
CA VAL A 95 52.66 -22.26 50.89
C VAL A 95 51.34 -22.33 50.15
N ASN A 96 50.52 -23.34 50.45
CA ASN A 96 49.22 -23.51 49.82
C ASN A 96 48.16 -22.58 50.43
N ALA A 97 47.85 -21.46 49.77
CA ALA A 97 46.79 -20.53 50.13
C ALA A 97 45.43 -20.85 49.46
N ASN A 98 45.33 -21.98 48.75
CA ASN A 98 44.07 -22.51 48.22
C ASN A 98 43.43 -23.49 49.21
N THR A 99 43.12 -23.02 50.42
CA THR A 99 42.46 -23.82 51.46
C THR A 99 41.11 -23.19 51.84
N GLN A 100 40.18 -24.03 52.31
CA GLN A 100 38.88 -23.57 52.80
C GLN A 100 39.02 -22.60 53.99
N ARG A 101 39.99 -22.85 54.87
CA ARG A 101 40.26 -21.99 56.03
C ARG A 101 40.78 -20.63 55.60
N TYR A 102 41.72 -20.59 54.64
CA TYR A 102 42.22 -19.33 54.08
C TYR A 102 41.07 -18.50 53.50
N HIS A 103 40.24 -19.11 52.64
CA HIS A 103 39.07 -18.46 52.06
C HIS A 103 38.14 -17.90 53.14
N THR A 104 37.82 -18.70 54.16
CA THR A 104 36.92 -18.29 55.25
C THR A 104 37.42 -17.05 55.99
N VAL A 105 38.73 -16.95 56.22
CA VAL A 105 39.32 -15.82 56.97
C VAL A 105 39.32 -14.52 56.15
N VAL A 106 39.63 -14.60 54.85
CA VAL A 106 39.75 -13.42 53.97
C VAL A 106 38.44 -13.05 53.27
N ASN A 107 37.43 -13.92 53.26
CA ASN A 107 36.15 -13.66 52.59
C ASN A 107 35.51 -12.35 53.07
N GLY A 108 35.04 -11.54 52.12
CA GLY A 108 34.46 -10.22 52.38
C GLY A 108 35.49 -9.13 52.76
N LYS A 109 36.79 -9.41 52.71
CA LYS A 109 37.86 -8.45 53.03
C LYS A 109 38.85 -8.35 51.86
N GLN A 110 39.49 -7.19 51.71
CA GLN A 110 40.60 -7.05 50.76
C GLN A 110 41.83 -7.86 51.23
N SER A 111 42.16 -7.75 52.53
CA SER A 111 43.26 -8.48 53.14
C SER A 111 43.14 -8.56 54.67
N VAL A 112 43.92 -9.45 55.27
CA VAL A 112 44.03 -9.67 56.71
C VAL A 112 45.53 -9.77 57.07
N PRO A 113 46.00 -9.09 58.14
CA PRO A 113 47.35 -9.30 58.65
C PRO A 113 47.46 -10.72 59.23
N ALA A 114 48.57 -11.41 58.94
CA ALA A 114 48.79 -12.77 59.38
C ALA A 114 50.29 -13.01 59.68
N TRP A 115 50.58 -14.20 60.19
CA TRP A 115 51.94 -14.65 60.49
C TRP A 115 52.25 -15.91 59.71
N PHE A 116 53.44 -15.94 59.11
CA PHE A 116 54.07 -17.17 58.66
C PHE A 116 55.03 -17.64 59.77
N GLU A 117 54.88 -18.90 60.17
CA GLU A 117 55.76 -19.58 61.11
C GLU A 117 56.47 -20.72 60.40
N LEU A 118 57.79 -20.82 60.54
CA LEU A 118 58.58 -22.00 60.21
C LEU A 118 59.25 -22.51 61.48
N ARG A 119 59.10 -23.81 61.74
CA ARG A 119 59.75 -24.51 62.85
C ARG A 119 60.67 -25.61 62.32
N GLY A 120 61.86 -25.67 62.90
CA GLY A 120 62.80 -26.77 62.74
C GLY A 120 62.89 -27.59 64.02
N PHE A 121 63.01 -28.91 63.87
CA PHE A 121 63.12 -29.85 64.98
C PHE A 121 64.39 -30.70 64.87
N ASP A 122 64.98 -31.02 66.03
CA ASP A 122 66.09 -31.99 66.14
C ASP A 122 65.61 -33.45 66.02
N ASP A 123 66.55 -34.39 66.10
CA ASP A 123 66.30 -35.84 66.04
C ASP A 123 65.48 -36.40 67.21
N GLN A 124 65.28 -35.61 68.25
CA GLN A 124 64.45 -35.93 69.41
C GLN A 124 63.06 -35.26 69.34
N GLY A 125 62.80 -34.47 68.29
CA GLY A 125 61.56 -33.74 68.09
C GLY A 125 61.45 -32.45 68.91
N ASN A 126 62.54 -31.95 69.50
CA ASN A 126 62.55 -30.65 70.15
C ASN A 126 62.69 -29.53 69.12
N VAL A 127 62.04 -28.40 69.37
CA VAL A 127 62.12 -27.22 68.49
C VAL A 127 63.48 -26.53 68.68
N THR A 128 64.26 -26.41 67.60
CA THR A 128 65.58 -25.76 67.58
C THR A 128 65.57 -24.41 66.86
N LEU A 129 64.66 -24.24 65.90
CA LEU A 129 64.49 -22.99 65.15
C LEU A 129 63.02 -22.59 65.11
N VAL A 130 62.73 -21.32 65.36
CA VAL A 130 61.43 -20.71 65.14
C VAL A 130 61.62 -19.40 64.39
N VAL A 131 60.97 -19.28 63.24
CA VAL A 131 61.01 -18.10 62.39
C VAL A 131 59.60 -17.57 62.27
N LEU A 132 59.39 -16.30 62.58
CA LEU A 132 58.11 -15.63 62.51
C LEU A 132 58.20 -14.43 61.58
N LEU A 133 57.40 -14.45 60.51
CA LEU A 133 57.32 -13.36 59.55
C LEU A 133 55.92 -12.75 59.59
N ASN A 134 55.85 -11.42 59.75
CA ASN A 134 54.62 -10.68 59.53
C ASN A 134 54.31 -10.64 58.04
N ILE A 135 53.15 -11.16 57.64
CA ILE A 135 52.70 -11.21 56.25
C ILE A 135 51.33 -10.57 56.10
N THR A 136 50.92 -10.37 54.85
CA THR A 136 49.56 -9.97 54.49
C THR A 136 48.91 -11.09 53.67
N CYS A 137 47.79 -11.61 54.17
CA CYS A 137 46.96 -12.56 53.44
C CYS A 137 45.84 -11.80 52.72
N SER A 138 45.84 -11.78 51.40
CA SER A 138 44.85 -11.07 50.59
C SER A 138 43.84 -12.01 49.96
N ASN A 139 42.64 -11.50 49.71
CA ASN A 139 41.61 -12.20 48.96
C ASN A 139 41.87 -12.07 47.44
N SER A 140 41.20 -12.90 46.63
CA SER A 140 41.18 -12.72 45.17
C SER A 140 40.05 -11.77 44.77
N ILE A 141 40.29 -10.91 43.78
CA ILE A 141 39.23 -10.11 43.14
C ILE A 141 38.33 -11.01 42.30
N ASP A 142 38.94 -11.97 41.63
CA ASP A 142 38.30 -12.98 40.80
C ASP A 142 38.74 -14.36 41.33
N PRO A 143 38.05 -14.93 42.32
CA PRO A 143 38.38 -16.27 42.81
C PRO A 143 38.19 -17.27 41.67
N THR A 144 38.99 -18.34 41.64
CA THR A 144 38.88 -19.36 40.61
C THR A 144 37.47 -19.94 40.55
N GLY A 145 36.75 -19.67 39.47
CA GLY A 145 35.39 -20.15 39.22
C GLY A 145 34.33 -19.06 39.31
N GLY A 146 33.34 -19.16 38.42
CA GLY A 146 32.27 -18.18 38.27
C GLY A 146 31.82 -18.14 36.81
N ALA A 147 30.55 -17.84 36.57
CA ALA A 147 30.14 -17.41 35.24
C ALA A 147 30.64 -15.98 35.02
N GLU A 148 30.93 -15.61 33.78
CA GLU A 148 31.11 -14.21 33.42
C GLU A 148 29.89 -13.41 33.93
N PRO A 149 30.09 -12.23 34.55
CA PRO A 149 28.97 -11.41 34.97
C PRO A 149 28.03 -11.17 33.78
N GLU A 150 26.73 -11.46 33.98
CA GLU A 150 25.75 -11.24 32.92
C GLU A 150 25.81 -9.78 32.45
N PRO A 151 25.79 -9.54 31.13
CA PRO A 151 25.71 -8.19 30.61
C PRO A 151 24.46 -7.52 31.19
N VAL A 152 24.59 -6.24 31.55
CA VAL A 152 23.42 -5.44 31.90
C VAL A 152 22.58 -5.31 30.64
N ASP A 153 21.32 -5.75 30.69
CA ASP A 153 20.35 -5.47 29.63
C ASP A 153 20.27 -3.96 29.44
N ASN A 154 20.80 -3.50 28.32
CA ASN A 154 20.75 -2.10 27.96
C ASN A 154 19.36 -1.82 27.40
N ASP A 155 18.45 -1.32 28.23
CA ASP A 155 17.09 -0.89 27.86
C ASP A 155 17.06 0.25 26.82
N THR A 156 18.22 0.68 26.28
CA THR A 156 18.25 1.62 25.16
C THR A 156 18.11 0.88 23.83
N ALA A 157 16.91 0.98 23.26
CA ALA A 157 16.66 0.64 21.87
C ALA A 157 17.66 1.38 20.95
N THR A 158 18.53 0.64 20.26
CA THR A 158 19.51 1.26 19.35
C THR A 158 18.79 2.02 18.23
N MET A 159 19.36 3.14 17.75
CA MET A 159 18.80 3.88 16.62
C MET A 159 18.55 2.98 15.40
N THR A 160 19.43 1.99 15.18
CA THR A 160 19.29 1.00 14.11
C THR A 160 18.07 0.10 14.34
N TRP A 161 17.88 -0.42 15.54
CA TRP A 161 16.70 -1.22 15.88
C TRP A 161 15.41 -0.41 15.72
N VAL A 162 15.37 0.83 16.22
CA VAL A 162 14.18 1.70 16.09
C VAL A 162 13.86 1.96 14.61
N LYS A 163 14.88 2.29 13.80
CA LYS A 163 14.72 2.48 12.35
C LYS A 163 14.25 1.20 11.67
N ALA A 164 14.76 0.04 12.08
CA ALA A 164 14.36 -1.24 11.53
C ALA A 164 12.89 -1.57 11.85
N VAL A 165 12.41 -1.29 13.07
CA VAL A 165 11.00 -1.47 13.44
C VAL A 165 10.10 -0.52 12.66
N ILE A 166 10.43 0.77 12.59
CA ILE A 166 9.60 1.77 11.89
C ILE A 166 9.56 1.53 10.37
N ALA A 167 10.65 1.01 9.79
CA ALA A 167 10.72 0.71 8.36
C ALA A 167 9.94 -0.55 7.93
N GLN A 168 9.48 -1.37 8.87
CA GLN A 168 8.65 -2.53 8.55
C GLN A 168 7.30 -2.10 7.98
N GLN A 169 6.75 -2.95 7.11
CA GLN A 169 5.44 -2.76 6.53
C GLN A 169 4.36 -2.61 7.61
N LEU A 170 3.47 -1.64 7.44
CA LEU A 170 2.30 -1.48 8.30
C LEU A 170 1.21 -2.48 7.91
N TYR A 171 0.72 -3.22 8.90
CA TYR A 171 -0.44 -4.09 8.76
C TYR A 171 -1.64 -3.44 9.45
N PHE A 172 -2.68 -3.17 8.68
CA PHE A 172 -3.95 -2.65 9.16
C PHE A 172 -4.88 -3.81 9.52
N GLN A 173 -5.63 -3.66 10.60
CA GLN A 173 -6.68 -4.59 11.00
C GLN A 173 -7.93 -3.82 11.38
N TYR A 174 -9.09 -4.44 11.14
CA TYR A 174 -10.40 -3.86 11.35
C TYR A 174 -11.26 -4.73 12.26
N SER A 175 -12.24 -4.11 12.90
CA SER A 175 -13.11 -4.77 13.87
C SER A 175 -14.42 -3.99 14.04
N ALA A 176 -15.55 -4.71 14.14
CA ALA A 176 -16.84 -4.14 14.48
C ALA A 176 -16.98 -3.81 15.99
N ASP A 177 -16.34 -4.60 16.87
CA ASP A 177 -16.54 -4.58 18.32
C ASP A 177 -15.30 -4.15 19.12
N GLY A 178 -14.17 -3.95 18.45
CA GLY A 178 -12.88 -3.63 19.06
C GLY A 178 -12.16 -4.83 19.70
N SER A 179 -12.73 -6.03 19.59
CA SER A 179 -12.24 -7.26 20.25
C SER A 179 -11.91 -8.36 19.24
N THR A 180 -12.73 -8.52 18.21
CA THR A 180 -12.55 -9.51 17.14
C THR A 180 -12.00 -8.81 15.91
N TRP A 181 -10.78 -9.18 15.49
CA TRP A 181 -10.03 -8.47 14.46
C TRP A 181 -9.84 -9.30 13.21
N HIS A 182 -9.97 -8.67 12.04
CA HIS A 182 -9.62 -9.27 10.76
C HIS A 182 -8.68 -8.37 9.95
N ASN A 183 -8.05 -8.99 8.95
CA ASN A 183 -7.16 -8.31 8.02
C ASN A 183 -7.98 -7.62 6.91
N PRO A 184 -7.36 -6.74 6.08
CA PRO A 184 -8.05 -6.04 5.01
C PRO A 184 -8.73 -7.01 4.01
N PRO A 185 -9.76 -6.56 3.27
CA PRO A 185 -10.27 -5.19 3.22
C PRO A 185 -11.16 -4.81 4.43
N MET A 186 -11.33 -3.50 4.65
CA MET A 186 -12.31 -2.94 5.60
C MET A 186 -13.74 -3.14 5.08
N VAL A 187 -14.67 -3.49 5.95
CA VAL A 187 -16.10 -3.61 5.65
C VAL A 187 -16.82 -2.33 6.09
N SER A 188 -17.12 -1.47 5.12
CA SER A 188 -17.83 -0.20 5.36
C SER A 188 -19.20 -0.42 6.01
N GLY A 189 -19.51 0.38 7.03
CA GLY A 189 -20.77 0.31 7.78
C GLY A 189 -20.83 -0.79 8.84
N THR A 190 -19.84 -1.69 8.88
CA THR A 190 -19.74 -2.76 9.89
C THR A 190 -18.54 -2.55 10.81
N ASP A 191 -17.35 -2.29 10.27
CA ASP A 191 -16.13 -2.14 11.07
C ASP A 191 -16.10 -0.79 11.75
N VAL A 192 -16.07 -0.73 13.08
CA VAL A 192 -16.07 0.54 13.83
C VAL A 192 -14.67 0.93 14.30
N TYR A 193 -13.74 -0.02 14.35
CA TYR A 193 -12.39 0.16 14.87
C TYR A 193 -11.33 -0.26 13.86
N PHE A 194 -10.20 0.46 13.86
CA PHE A 194 -8.97 0.06 13.19
C PHE A 194 -7.80 0.06 14.16
N ARG A 195 -6.77 -0.74 13.85
CA ARG A 195 -5.48 -0.73 14.54
C ARG A 195 -4.35 -1.05 13.57
N VAL A 196 -3.12 -0.72 13.96
CA VAL A 196 -1.94 -0.87 13.09
C VAL A 196 -0.81 -1.57 13.84
N LYS A 197 -0.04 -2.43 13.16
CA LYS A 197 1.23 -2.99 13.65
C LYS A 197 2.35 -2.88 12.62
N HIS A 198 3.60 -2.78 13.11
CA HIS A 198 4.81 -2.86 12.28
C HIS A 198 5.23 -4.33 12.09
N GLY A 199 5.15 -4.82 10.85
CA GLY A 199 5.46 -6.22 10.49
C GLY A 199 4.35 -7.22 10.83
N GLU A 200 4.38 -8.39 10.19
CA GLU A 200 3.36 -9.44 10.35
C GLU A 200 3.28 -9.96 11.79
N ASN A 201 4.42 -10.01 12.48
CA ASN A 201 4.52 -10.43 13.90
C ASN A 201 4.56 -9.24 14.88
N GLY A 202 4.26 -8.03 14.42
CA GLY A 202 4.26 -6.84 15.26
C GLY A 202 3.18 -6.84 16.33
N THR A 203 3.40 -6.07 17.40
CA THR A 203 2.36 -5.79 18.40
C THR A 203 1.37 -4.76 17.86
N PRO A 204 0.06 -5.02 17.87
CA PRO A 204 -0.94 -4.04 17.45
C PRO A 204 -0.98 -2.80 18.34
N SER A 205 -1.22 -1.64 17.73
CA SER A 205 -1.59 -0.41 18.43
C SER A 205 -2.88 -0.59 19.22
N ALA A 206 -3.18 0.36 20.11
CA ALA A 206 -4.51 0.51 20.66
C ALA A 206 -5.56 0.65 19.54
N ALA A 207 -6.76 0.17 19.81
CA ALA A 207 -7.90 0.31 18.91
C ALA A 207 -8.26 1.80 18.75
N GLN A 208 -8.44 2.23 17.51
CA GLN A 208 -8.86 3.58 17.16
C GLN A 208 -10.21 3.51 16.44
N LEU A 209 -11.09 4.47 16.71
CA LEU A 209 -12.38 4.55 16.02
C LEU A 209 -12.19 4.97 14.56
N ILE A 210 -12.93 4.34 13.67
CA ILE A 210 -13.07 4.75 12.28
C ILE A 210 -14.13 5.86 12.23
N PRO A 211 -13.77 7.09 11.82
CA PRO A 211 -14.76 8.16 11.70
C PRO A 211 -15.60 7.92 10.44
N TYR A 212 -16.77 7.33 10.63
CA TYR A 212 -17.79 7.32 9.58
C TYR A 212 -18.40 8.72 9.44
N GLY A 213 -18.64 9.14 8.20
CA GLY A 213 -19.58 10.22 7.93
C GLY A 213 -21.01 9.75 8.23
N PRO A 214 -21.94 10.66 8.54
CA PRO A 214 -23.36 10.32 8.56
C PRO A 214 -23.77 9.78 7.17
N ASP A 215 -24.67 8.79 7.16
CA ASP A 215 -25.25 8.30 5.92
C ASP A 215 -25.93 9.44 5.15
N GLY A 216 -25.91 9.36 3.82
CA GLY A 216 -26.65 10.28 2.97
C GLY A 216 -28.17 10.09 3.17
N ALA A 217 -28.93 11.17 3.06
CA ALA A 217 -30.38 11.06 3.06
C ALA A 217 -30.86 10.30 1.81
N ASP A 218 -31.89 9.47 1.96
CA ASP A 218 -32.51 8.78 0.84
C ASP A 218 -33.01 9.79 -0.21
N GLY A 219 -32.80 9.46 -1.49
CA GLY A 219 -33.32 10.24 -2.60
C GLY A 219 -34.84 10.07 -2.76
N ILE A 220 -35.49 11.09 -3.28
CA ILE A 220 -36.91 11.02 -3.63
C ILE A 220 -37.06 10.38 -5.02
N SER A 221 -37.79 9.26 -5.11
CA SER A 221 -38.06 8.60 -6.40
C SER A 221 -39.08 9.38 -7.23
N PRO A 222 -38.82 9.67 -8.51
CA PRO A 222 -39.80 10.30 -9.39
C PRO A 222 -40.92 9.32 -9.77
N HIS A 223 -42.14 9.83 -9.93
CA HIS A 223 -43.31 9.06 -10.40
C HIS A 223 -44.25 9.89 -11.29
N ILE A 224 -45.19 9.23 -11.97
CA ILE A 224 -46.20 9.91 -12.79
C ILE A 224 -47.49 10.05 -11.98
N GLY A 225 -47.97 11.27 -11.81
CA GLY A 225 -49.22 11.57 -11.11
C GLY A 225 -50.47 11.27 -11.95
N ALA A 226 -51.64 11.23 -11.32
CA ALA A 226 -52.92 10.95 -12.00
C ALA A 226 -53.31 11.98 -13.09
N ASN A 227 -52.70 13.17 -13.06
CA ASN A 227 -52.84 14.23 -14.06
C ASN A 227 -51.86 14.10 -15.25
N GLY A 228 -51.02 13.06 -15.24
CA GLY A 228 -50.02 12.79 -16.27
C GLY A 228 -48.75 13.66 -16.18
N ASP A 229 -48.51 14.33 -15.05
CA ASP A 229 -47.27 15.08 -14.82
C ASP A 229 -46.24 14.23 -14.05
N TRP A 230 -44.96 14.59 -14.18
CA TRP A 230 -43.90 14.07 -13.33
C TRP A 230 -43.98 14.67 -11.93
N TYR A 231 -43.77 13.83 -10.92
CA TYR A 231 -43.75 14.17 -9.50
C TYR A 231 -42.41 13.77 -8.89
N LEU A 232 -41.87 14.62 -8.02
CA LEU A 232 -40.76 14.28 -7.13
C LEU A 232 -41.32 14.22 -5.71
N GLY A 233 -41.60 13.01 -5.22
CA GLY A 233 -42.34 12.83 -3.97
C GLY A 233 -43.76 13.35 -4.17
N ASP A 234 -44.31 14.10 -3.23
CA ASP A 234 -45.67 14.65 -3.38
C ASP A 234 -45.74 15.94 -4.23
N THR A 235 -44.60 16.39 -4.77
CA THR A 235 -44.52 17.65 -5.51
C THR A 235 -44.63 17.40 -7.01
N ASP A 236 -45.70 17.91 -7.61
CA ASP A 236 -45.85 18.05 -9.05
C ASP A 236 -44.81 19.05 -9.59
N ILE A 237 -43.97 18.64 -10.54
CA ILE A 237 -42.98 19.53 -11.16
C ILE A 237 -43.51 20.25 -12.41
N GLY A 238 -44.78 20.02 -12.78
CA GLY A 238 -45.46 20.67 -13.91
C GLY A 238 -44.93 20.25 -15.28
N VAL A 239 -44.12 19.18 -15.33
CA VAL A 239 -43.59 18.60 -16.57
C VAL A 239 -44.48 17.43 -16.93
N LYS A 240 -45.20 17.55 -18.06
CA LYS A 240 -45.99 16.44 -18.59
C LYS A 240 -45.10 15.23 -18.85
N ALA A 241 -45.55 14.06 -18.42
CA ALA A 241 -45.00 12.77 -18.83
C ALA A 241 -45.50 12.46 -20.24
N GLU A 242 -45.06 13.27 -21.20
CA GLU A 242 -45.42 13.16 -22.61
C GLU A 242 -44.20 12.81 -23.45
N ILE A 243 -44.41 12.00 -24.49
CA ILE A 243 -43.46 11.88 -25.58
C ILE A 243 -43.95 12.76 -26.73
N SER A 244 -43.17 13.79 -27.04
CA SER A 244 -43.31 14.62 -28.26
C SER A 244 -42.44 14.06 -29.39
N GLY A 245 -42.57 12.76 -29.66
CA GLY A 245 -41.80 12.05 -30.68
C GLY A 245 -42.68 11.57 -31.83
N SER A 246 -42.08 11.42 -33.02
CA SER A 246 -42.73 10.73 -34.15
C SER A 246 -43.12 9.31 -33.75
N TYR A 247 -44.22 8.80 -34.29
CA TYR A 247 -44.72 7.46 -33.99
C TYR A 247 -45.13 6.70 -35.25
N VAL A 248 -45.12 5.37 -35.15
CA VAL A 248 -45.75 4.46 -36.13
C VAL A 248 -46.98 3.84 -35.50
N GLU A 249 -48.09 3.89 -36.22
CA GLU A 249 -49.28 3.11 -35.87
C GLU A 249 -49.21 1.71 -36.49
N PHE A 250 -49.51 0.71 -35.67
CA PHE A 250 -49.65 -0.66 -36.12
C PHE A 250 -50.86 -1.31 -35.49
N SER A 251 -51.56 -2.13 -36.28
CA SER A 251 -52.81 -2.78 -35.86
C SER A 251 -52.80 -4.28 -36.09
N ALA A 252 -51.62 -4.86 -36.36
CA ALA A 252 -51.43 -6.29 -36.49
C ALA A 252 -49.99 -6.68 -36.09
N VAL A 253 -49.85 -7.91 -35.57
CA VAL A 253 -48.58 -8.56 -35.26
C VAL A 253 -48.54 -9.93 -35.94
N ASP A 254 -47.35 -10.50 -36.11
CA ASP A 254 -47.19 -11.85 -36.66
C ASP A 254 -47.67 -12.94 -35.67
N ALA A 255 -47.65 -14.20 -36.13
CA ALA A 255 -48.10 -15.35 -35.33
C ALA A 255 -47.26 -15.60 -34.06
N SER A 256 -46.08 -14.98 -33.96
CA SER A 256 -45.20 -15.04 -32.78
C SER A 256 -45.36 -13.82 -31.86
N GLY A 257 -46.30 -12.91 -32.15
CA GLY A 257 -46.53 -11.70 -31.37
C GLY A 257 -45.52 -10.59 -31.64
N ASN A 258 -44.93 -10.56 -32.83
CA ASN A 258 -43.97 -9.52 -33.20
C ASN A 258 -44.51 -8.54 -34.24
N TYR A 259 -44.14 -7.28 -34.09
CA TYR A 259 -44.30 -6.26 -35.11
C TYR A 259 -42.93 -5.90 -35.69
N THR A 260 -42.73 -6.17 -36.98
CA THR A 260 -41.50 -5.84 -37.70
C THR A 260 -41.74 -4.68 -38.64
N PHE A 261 -40.89 -3.68 -38.56
CA PHE A 261 -40.91 -2.53 -39.45
C PHE A 261 -39.51 -2.31 -40.05
N ALA A 262 -39.48 -1.83 -41.28
CA ALA A 262 -38.28 -1.73 -42.11
C ALA A 262 -37.88 -0.28 -42.36
N GLY A 263 -36.60 -0.05 -42.66
CA GLY A 263 -36.12 1.22 -43.21
C GLY A 263 -35.55 2.20 -42.19
N ILE A 264 -35.53 1.91 -40.89
CA ILE A 264 -35.22 2.91 -39.86
C ILE A 264 -33.76 2.92 -39.39
N THR A 265 -33.25 4.11 -39.08
CA THR A 265 -31.92 4.34 -38.49
C THR A 265 -31.95 4.58 -36.97
N THR A 266 -33.13 4.50 -36.35
CA THR A 266 -33.36 4.91 -34.96
C THR A 266 -34.16 3.88 -34.19
N VAL A 267 -33.75 3.57 -32.96
CA VAL A 267 -34.44 2.59 -32.13
C VAL A 267 -35.68 3.20 -31.46
N PRO A 268 -36.78 2.43 -31.34
CA PRO A 268 -37.98 2.91 -30.66
C PRO A 268 -37.71 3.11 -29.17
N SER A 269 -38.34 4.12 -28.59
CA SER A 269 -38.18 4.51 -27.19
C SER A 269 -39.35 4.09 -26.31
N ALA A 270 -40.56 4.00 -26.86
CA ALA A 270 -41.75 3.66 -26.09
C ALA A 270 -42.89 3.06 -26.92
N VAL A 271 -43.80 2.36 -26.25
CA VAL A 271 -45.01 1.76 -26.79
C VAL A 271 -46.23 2.38 -26.10
N LEU A 272 -47.20 2.86 -26.88
CA LEU A 272 -48.53 3.19 -26.40
C LEU A 272 -49.51 2.11 -26.88
N THR A 273 -50.17 1.46 -25.93
CA THR A 273 -51.12 0.40 -26.23
C THR A 273 -52.50 0.97 -26.56
N ASN A 274 -53.39 0.12 -27.10
CA ASN A 274 -54.78 0.52 -27.36
C ASN A 274 -55.58 0.86 -26.09
N ALA A 275 -55.11 0.42 -24.91
CA ALA A 275 -55.67 0.81 -23.61
C ALA A 275 -55.31 2.25 -23.22
N GLY A 276 -54.44 2.92 -23.99
CA GLY A 276 -53.94 4.26 -23.69
C GLY A 276 -52.79 4.27 -22.67
N HIS A 277 -52.26 3.10 -22.30
CA HIS A 277 -51.12 3.01 -21.41
C HIS A 277 -49.80 3.13 -22.18
N PHE A 278 -48.87 3.85 -21.57
CA PHE A 278 -47.59 4.19 -22.15
C PHE A 278 -46.47 3.46 -21.41
N TYR A 279 -45.65 2.73 -22.14
CA TYR A 279 -44.56 1.92 -21.60
C TYR A 279 -43.24 2.25 -22.28
N PRO A 280 -42.13 2.40 -21.55
CA PRO A 280 -40.82 2.46 -22.17
C PRO A 280 -40.52 1.14 -22.89
N VAL A 281 -39.76 1.19 -23.98
CA VAL A 281 -39.33 -0.03 -24.66
C VAL A 281 -38.41 -0.83 -23.74
N GLU A 282 -38.82 -2.05 -23.41
CA GLU A 282 -38.09 -2.89 -22.47
C GLU A 282 -36.86 -3.55 -23.09
N LYS A 283 -35.83 -3.74 -22.26
CA LYS A 283 -34.62 -4.47 -22.65
C LYS A 283 -34.99 -5.91 -23.07
N GLY A 284 -34.67 -6.27 -24.31
CA GLY A 284 -34.93 -7.60 -24.87
C GLY A 284 -36.29 -7.76 -25.55
N SER A 285 -37.17 -6.75 -25.48
CA SER A 285 -38.43 -6.72 -26.24
C SER A 285 -38.25 -6.18 -27.67
N VAL A 286 -37.07 -5.68 -28.02
CA VAL A 286 -36.72 -5.21 -29.36
C VAL A 286 -35.49 -5.92 -29.89
N LEU A 287 -35.60 -6.38 -31.14
CA LEU A 287 -34.49 -6.92 -31.92
C LEU A 287 -34.17 -5.96 -33.08
N VAL A 288 -32.91 -5.54 -33.18
CA VAL A 288 -32.41 -4.71 -34.28
C VAL A 288 -31.60 -5.58 -35.23
N ASN A 289 -32.01 -5.66 -36.50
CA ASN A 289 -31.28 -6.35 -37.55
C ASN A 289 -30.69 -5.34 -38.52
N LEU A 290 -29.40 -5.04 -38.34
CA LEU A 290 -28.67 -4.05 -39.13
C LEU A 290 -28.48 -4.47 -40.60
N ASN A 291 -28.38 -5.78 -40.87
CA ASN A 291 -28.14 -6.30 -42.22
C ASN A 291 -29.38 -6.21 -43.11
N ALA A 292 -30.56 -6.38 -42.50
CA ALA A 292 -31.85 -6.27 -43.18
C ALA A 292 -32.51 -4.90 -42.99
N ASN A 293 -31.86 -3.98 -42.26
CA ASN A 293 -32.38 -2.66 -41.88
C ASN A 293 -33.81 -2.73 -41.28
N THR A 294 -34.03 -3.67 -40.36
CA THR A 294 -35.34 -3.92 -39.73
C THR A 294 -35.24 -3.89 -38.21
N VAL A 295 -36.33 -3.47 -37.58
CA VAL A 295 -36.52 -3.55 -36.13
C VAL A 295 -37.79 -4.31 -35.84
N THR A 296 -37.71 -5.21 -34.88
CA THR A 296 -38.80 -6.10 -34.48
C THR A 296 -39.13 -5.86 -33.01
N LEU A 297 -40.37 -5.50 -32.72
CA LEU A 297 -40.91 -5.36 -31.37
C LEU A 297 -41.71 -6.63 -31.01
N ASN A 298 -41.37 -7.26 -29.89
CA ASN A 298 -42.19 -8.29 -29.25
C ASN A 298 -43.22 -7.61 -28.33
N VAL A 299 -44.51 -7.80 -28.61
CA VAL A 299 -45.58 -7.12 -27.86
C VAL A 299 -45.97 -7.83 -26.55
N ALA A 300 -45.49 -9.04 -26.31
CA ALA A 300 -45.93 -9.89 -25.19
C ALA A 300 -45.77 -9.27 -23.79
N PRO A 301 -44.67 -8.56 -23.46
CA PRO A 301 -44.53 -7.92 -22.14
C PRO A 301 -45.60 -6.86 -21.89
N TYR A 302 -45.88 -6.03 -22.89
CA TYR A 302 -46.86 -4.94 -22.79
C TYR A 302 -48.29 -5.46 -22.68
N LEU A 303 -48.61 -6.57 -23.37
CA LEU A 303 -49.89 -7.26 -23.17
C LEU A 303 -50.06 -7.76 -21.73
N ALA A 304 -48.99 -8.27 -21.12
CA ALA A 304 -49.03 -8.70 -19.73
C ALA A 304 -49.23 -7.52 -18.77
N TYR A 305 -48.65 -6.35 -19.05
CA TYR A 305 -48.86 -5.13 -18.26
C TYR A 305 -50.29 -4.61 -18.33
N ASP A 306 -50.92 -4.70 -19.50
CA ASP A 306 -52.32 -4.35 -19.70
C ASP A 306 -53.29 -5.45 -19.23
N GLY A 307 -52.79 -6.62 -18.82
CA GLY A 307 -53.63 -7.79 -18.51
C GLY A 307 -54.41 -8.31 -19.73
N ALA A 308 -53.94 -8.04 -20.95
CA ALA A 308 -54.58 -8.42 -22.20
C ALA A 308 -54.12 -9.82 -22.66
N ALA A 309 -55.08 -10.67 -23.05
CA ALA A 309 -54.78 -12.05 -23.49
C ALA A 309 -54.23 -12.15 -24.92
N SER A 310 -54.48 -11.14 -25.76
CA SER A 310 -54.00 -11.10 -27.16
C SER A 310 -53.91 -9.66 -27.68
N PHE A 311 -53.07 -9.46 -28.71
CA PHE A 311 -52.95 -8.17 -29.38
C PHE A 311 -54.25 -7.79 -30.08
N SER A 312 -54.70 -6.56 -29.86
CA SER A 312 -55.90 -6.00 -30.48
C SER A 312 -55.82 -4.48 -30.56
N GLY A 313 -56.62 -3.90 -31.47
CA GLY A 313 -56.66 -2.46 -31.68
C GLY A 313 -55.42 -1.89 -32.35
N THR A 314 -55.31 -0.56 -32.32
CA THR A 314 -54.18 0.18 -32.88
C THR A 314 -53.24 0.59 -31.75
N TRP A 315 -51.98 0.24 -31.88
CA TRP A 315 -50.91 0.60 -30.96
C TRP A 315 -49.98 1.60 -31.64
N ARG A 316 -49.28 2.42 -30.86
CA ARG A 316 -48.26 3.36 -31.36
C ARG A 316 -46.89 3.00 -30.83
N LEU A 317 -45.92 2.96 -31.72
CA LEU A 317 -44.51 2.84 -31.39
C LEU A 317 -43.85 4.20 -31.54
N TYR A 318 -43.33 4.76 -30.46
CA TYR A 318 -42.72 6.08 -30.42
C TYR A 318 -41.20 6.02 -30.51
N PHE A 319 -40.62 7.10 -31.05
CA PHE A 319 -39.18 7.28 -31.21
C PHE A 319 -38.73 8.58 -30.50
N ALA A 320 -37.45 8.65 -30.15
CA ALA A 320 -36.90 9.81 -29.45
C ALA A 320 -36.99 11.10 -30.31
N ALA A 321 -37.27 12.24 -29.70
CA ALA A 321 -37.38 13.52 -30.42
C ALA A 321 -36.13 13.78 -31.30
N GLY A 322 -36.35 14.13 -32.58
CA GLY A 322 -35.29 14.32 -33.58
C GLY A 322 -34.91 13.08 -34.40
N SER A 323 -35.53 11.92 -34.14
CA SER A 323 -35.37 10.73 -34.98
C SER A 323 -36.20 10.82 -36.26
N ILE A 324 -35.53 10.88 -37.42
CA ILE A 324 -36.20 10.81 -38.73
C ILE A 324 -36.69 9.36 -38.92
N GLN A 325 -38.00 9.17 -39.07
CA GLN A 325 -38.54 7.93 -39.58
C GLN A 325 -38.64 8.01 -41.10
N THR A 326 -38.11 6.98 -41.75
CA THR A 326 -38.31 6.67 -43.17
C THR A 326 -39.78 6.29 -43.34
N GLY A 327 -40.58 7.34 -43.54
CA GLY A 327 -42.02 7.41 -43.40
C GLY A 327 -42.48 8.85 -43.57
N ASP A 328 -41.64 9.81 -43.16
CA ASP A 328 -41.59 11.15 -43.73
C ASP A 328 -40.51 11.17 -44.84
N GLU A 329 -40.97 11.01 -46.08
CA GLU A 329 -40.30 11.27 -47.37
C GLU A 329 -38.78 10.94 -47.48
N ILE A 330 -38.44 9.66 -47.61
CA ILE A 330 -37.27 9.24 -48.39
C ILE A 330 -37.74 8.22 -49.43
N ALA A 331 -38.21 8.71 -50.57
CA ALA A 331 -38.46 7.86 -51.74
C ALA A 331 -37.10 7.53 -52.39
N THR A 332 -36.64 6.29 -52.26
CA THR A 332 -35.57 5.76 -53.11
C THR A 332 -36.07 5.76 -54.55
N LEU A 333 -35.60 6.71 -55.37
CA LEU A 333 -36.19 7.04 -56.67
C LEU A 333 -35.68 6.13 -57.81
N THR A 334 -36.59 5.37 -58.42
CA THR A 334 -36.43 4.82 -59.79
C THR A 334 -37.51 5.43 -60.70
N GLY A 335 -37.15 6.41 -61.56
CA GLY A 335 -38.06 7.10 -62.51
C GLY A 335 -37.62 8.51 -62.93
N THR A 336 -38.21 9.02 -64.03
CA THR A 336 -37.78 10.22 -64.81
C THR A 336 -38.49 11.55 -64.50
N ALA A 337 -39.46 11.61 -63.57
CA ALA A 337 -40.15 12.86 -63.20
C ALA A 337 -40.57 12.87 -61.72
N ILE A 338 -40.63 14.07 -61.11
CA ILE A 338 -41.04 14.31 -59.71
C ILE A 338 -42.07 15.45 -59.61
N THR A 339 -42.97 15.35 -58.62
CA THR A 339 -43.91 16.42 -58.21
C THR A 339 -43.64 16.76 -56.73
N PRO A 340 -43.12 17.95 -56.40
CA PRO A 340 -42.63 18.28 -55.05
C PRO A 340 -43.72 18.69 -54.03
N GLN A 341 -43.44 18.47 -52.73
CA GLN A 341 -44.24 18.92 -51.56
C GLN A 341 -43.43 19.89 -50.66
N HIS A 342 -44.12 20.57 -49.73
CA HIS A 342 -43.53 21.62 -48.87
C HIS A 342 -42.43 21.10 -47.94
N GLY A 343 -41.30 21.80 -47.85
CA GLY A 343 -40.27 21.52 -46.84
C GLY A 343 -39.46 20.25 -47.10
N ALA A 344 -39.69 19.59 -48.23
CA ALA A 344 -39.00 18.38 -48.63
C ALA A 344 -37.57 18.68 -49.09
N ILE A 345 -36.64 17.81 -48.71
CA ILE A 345 -35.26 17.79 -49.21
C ILE A 345 -35.10 16.55 -50.08
N PHE A 346 -34.86 16.76 -51.37
CA PHE A 346 -34.68 15.67 -52.33
C PHE A 346 -33.18 15.44 -52.61
N ARG A 347 -32.73 14.19 -52.52
CA ARG A 347 -31.36 13.76 -52.90
C ARG A 347 -31.41 12.71 -53.98
N LYS A 348 -30.66 12.93 -55.07
CA LYS A 348 -30.52 11.96 -56.17
C LYS A 348 -29.09 11.97 -56.72
N THR A 349 -28.55 10.77 -56.94
CA THR A 349 -27.31 10.55 -57.68
C THR A 349 -27.65 10.30 -59.15
N LEU A 350 -27.04 11.05 -60.06
CA LEU A 350 -27.28 10.92 -61.51
C LEU A 350 -26.05 10.34 -62.22
N ALA A 351 -26.26 9.46 -63.20
CA ALA A 351 -25.23 9.03 -64.13
C ALA A 351 -25.12 10.00 -65.33
N ALA A 352 -23.97 10.00 -66.01
CA ALA A 352 -23.63 10.96 -67.07
C ALA A 352 -24.60 10.99 -68.29
N SER A 353 -25.50 10.01 -68.44
CA SER A 353 -26.46 9.90 -69.53
C SER A 353 -27.93 10.14 -69.12
N ASP A 354 -28.19 10.44 -67.84
CA ASP A 354 -29.55 10.55 -67.34
C ASP A 354 -30.14 11.94 -67.61
N ALA A 355 -31.35 11.99 -68.17
CA ALA A 355 -32.16 13.21 -68.23
C ALA A 355 -33.04 13.30 -66.97
N PHE A 356 -32.99 14.44 -66.28
CA PHE A 356 -33.78 14.69 -65.07
C PHE A 356 -34.65 15.93 -65.26
N THR A 357 -35.97 15.78 -65.09
CA THR A 357 -36.94 16.87 -65.23
C THR A 357 -37.67 17.09 -63.90
N ILE A 358 -37.76 18.35 -63.47
CA ILE A 358 -38.52 18.77 -62.29
C ILE A 358 -39.80 19.43 -62.77
N ASP A 359 -40.96 18.83 -62.49
CA ASP A 359 -42.26 19.44 -62.80
C ASP A 359 -42.73 20.26 -61.59
N THR A 360 -42.80 21.57 -61.77
CA THR A 360 -43.19 22.53 -60.72
C THR A 360 -44.63 23.02 -60.85
N SER A 361 -45.40 22.48 -61.79
CA SER A 361 -46.75 22.97 -62.15
C SER A 361 -47.79 22.89 -61.02
N GLY A 362 -47.52 22.14 -59.94
CA GLY A 362 -48.39 21.98 -58.77
C GLY A 362 -48.01 22.74 -57.50
N LEU A 363 -46.95 23.57 -57.51
CA LEU A 363 -46.49 24.31 -56.33
C LEU A 363 -47.28 25.61 -56.12
N ASN A 364 -47.73 25.88 -54.89
CA ASN A 364 -48.36 27.14 -54.50
C ASN A 364 -47.39 28.06 -53.72
N ALA A 365 -47.62 29.37 -53.81
CA ALA A 365 -46.69 30.48 -53.52
C ALA A 365 -46.19 30.65 -52.06
N THR A 366 -46.36 29.65 -51.20
CA THR A 366 -46.07 29.74 -49.75
C THR A 366 -45.08 28.68 -49.25
N LYS A 367 -44.37 27.99 -50.16
CA LYS A 367 -43.62 26.78 -49.82
C LYS A 367 -42.16 26.82 -50.29
N GLN A 368 -41.21 26.63 -49.37
CA GLN A 368 -39.80 26.36 -49.68
C GLN A 368 -39.60 24.89 -50.06
N VAL A 369 -38.78 24.64 -51.09
CA VAL A 369 -38.30 23.31 -51.50
C VAL A 369 -36.82 23.42 -51.82
N THR A 370 -36.01 22.54 -51.25
CA THR A 370 -34.55 22.52 -51.46
C THR A 370 -34.14 21.23 -52.15
N PHE A 371 -33.40 21.36 -53.25
CA PHE A 371 -32.90 20.22 -54.02
C PHE A 371 -31.38 20.11 -53.84
N GLU A 372 -30.89 18.93 -53.48
CA GLU A 372 -29.46 18.64 -53.32
C GLU A 372 -29.07 17.51 -54.28
N LEU A 373 -28.36 17.84 -55.36
CA LEU A 373 -27.95 16.87 -56.39
C LEU A 373 -26.46 16.53 -56.27
N HIS A 374 -26.14 15.23 -56.34
CA HIS A 374 -24.77 14.72 -56.38
C HIS A 374 -24.46 14.14 -57.76
N LEU A 375 -23.44 14.69 -58.43
CA LEU A 375 -23.00 14.26 -59.76
C LEU A 375 -21.75 13.40 -59.66
N ILE A 376 -21.78 12.19 -60.22
CA ILE A 376 -20.62 11.30 -60.31
C ILE A 376 -20.05 11.42 -61.73
N GLN A 377 -18.94 12.16 -61.87
CA GLN A 377 -18.10 12.31 -63.09
C GLN A 377 -18.84 12.60 -64.41
N PRO A 378 -18.98 13.87 -64.83
CA PRO A 378 -19.46 14.20 -66.18
C PRO A 378 -18.29 14.31 -67.17
N SER A 379 -18.16 13.36 -68.10
CA SER A 379 -17.33 13.56 -69.30
C SER A 379 -18.05 14.34 -70.42
N THR A 380 -19.28 14.79 -70.17
CA THR A 380 -20.12 15.60 -71.08
C THR A 380 -21.02 16.56 -70.29
N ALA A 381 -21.36 17.71 -70.90
CA ALA A 381 -22.18 18.75 -70.27
C ALA A 381 -23.57 18.23 -69.84
N VAL A 382 -23.98 18.56 -68.61
CA VAL A 382 -25.33 18.30 -68.09
C VAL A 382 -26.21 19.51 -68.38
N THR A 383 -27.30 19.31 -69.13
CA THR A 383 -28.24 20.40 -69.49
C THR A 383 -29.46 20.37 -68.57
N PHE A 384 -29.74 21.48 -67.90
CA PHE A 384 -30.94 21.66 -67.08
C PHE A 384 -31.96 22.50 -67.84
N THR A 385 -33.21 22.04 -67.92
CA THR A 385 -34.32 22.81 -68.49
C THR A 385 -35.27 23.18 -67.35
N LEU A 386 -35.41 24.46 -67.05
CA LEU A 386 -36.37 24.98 -66.07
C LEU A 386 -37.57 25.63 -66.79
N PRO A 387 -38.81 25.50 -66.27
CA PRO A 387 -39.94 26.24 -66.81
C PRO A 387 -39.79 27.76 -66.57
N ASN A 388 -40.23 28.57 -67.54
CA ASN A 388 -40.00 30.03 -67.64
C ASN A 388 -40.64 30.93 -66.54
N THR A 389 -41.09 30.39 -65.41
CA THR A 389 -41.86 31.15 -64.40
C THR A 389 -41.15 31.38 -63.06
N LEU A 390 -39.85 31.09 -62.94
CA LEU A 390 -39.05 31.46 -61.76
C LEU A 390 -38.50 32.89 -61.88
N LEU A 391 -38.97 33.81 -61.03
CA LEU A 391 -38.31 35.09 -60.76
C LEU A 391 -37.30 34.89 -59.62
N TRP A 392 -36.04 35.22 -59.85
CA TRP A 392 -35.00 35.21 -58.81
C TRP A 392 -34.80 36.63 -58.26
N PRO A 393 -34.59 36.81 -56.95
CA PRO A 393 -34.01 38.04 -56.42
C PRO A 393 -32.51 38.11 -56.76
N ASP A 394 -32.04 39.29 -57.19
CA ASP A 394 -30.66 39.54 -57.62
C ASP A 394 -29.61 39.01 -56.63
N LEU A 395 -28.66 38.23 -57.18
CA LEU A 395 -27.70 37.40 -56.44
C LEU A 395 -26.42 38.13 -55.96
N ASP A 396 -26.35 39.46 -56.07
CA ASP A 396 -25.14 40.22 -55.74
C ASP A 396 -24.88 40.41 -54.22
N HIS A 397 -25.76 39.94 -53.34
CA HIS A 397 -25.65 40.16 -51.89
C HIS A 397 -24.97 39.04 -51.07
N PHE A 398 -24.69 37.87 -51.66
CA PHE A 398 -24.14 36.73 -50.89
C PHE A 398 -22.61 36.68 -50.75
N ALA A 399 -21.87 37.60 -51.38
CA ALA A 399 -20.40 37.60 -51.37
C ALA A 399 -19.74 38.45 -50.26
N SER A 400 -20.48 39.22 -49.45
CA SER A 400 -19.91 40.21 -48.51
C SER A 400 -20.19 39.98 -47.01
N GLY A 401 -20.74 38.83 -46.61
CA GLY A 401 -20.79 38.44 -45.19
C GLY A 401 -21.79 39.20 -44.30
N ASN A 402 -22.75 39.93 -44.87
CA ASN A 402 -23.87 40.50 -44.11
C ASN A 402 -25.11 39.58 -44.16
N GLN A 403 -25.91 39.60 -43.09
CA GLN A 403 -27.19 38.87 -42.99
C GLN A 403 -28.14 39.22 -44.15
N PRO A 404 -28.93 38.26 -44.65
CA PRO A 404 -29.89 38.52 -45.73
C PRO A 404 -30.96 39.54 -45.29
N PRO A 405 -31.48 40.39 -46.20
CA PRO A 405 -32.56 41.30 -45.86
C PRO A 405 -33.83 40.52 -45.47
N ALA A 406 -34.60 41.06 -44.53
CA ALA A 406 -35.86 40.46 -44.09
C ALA A 406 -36.85 40.39 -45.26
N MET A 407 -37.24 39.18 -45.65
CA MET A 407 -38.28 38.93 -46.66
C MET A 407 -39.67 39.23 -46.07
N GLY A 408 -40.54 39.88 -46.86
CA GLY A 408 -41.97 39.99 -46.56
C GLY A 408 -42.70 38.67 -46.89
N GLU A 409 -43.85 38.44 -46.24
CA GLU A 409 -44.60 37.15 -46.21
C GLU A 409 -45.09 36.58 -47.57
N ALA A 410 -44.70 37.13 -48.73
CA ALA A 410 -45.22 36.72 -50.04
C ALA A 410 -44.18 36.38 -51.12
N ASP A 411 -42.87 36.43 -50.83
CA ASP A 411 -41.84 36.14 -51.83
C ASP A 411 -41.33 34.69 -51.75
N THR A 412 -41.28 33.98 -52.88
CA THR A 412 -40.84 32.57 -52.94
C THR A 412 -39.35 32.46 -53.29
N LEU A 413 -38.56 31.83 -52.42
CA LEU A 413 -37.15 31.52 -52.68
C LEU A 413 -36.99 30.06 -53.12
N TYR A 414 -36.39 29.85 -54.28
CA TYR A 414 -36.01 28.52 -54.76
C TYR A 414 -34.48 28.40 -54.70
N CYS A 415 -33.96 27.37 -54.07
CA CYS A 415 -32.51 27.12 -53.99
C CYS A 415 -32.22 25.71 -54.52
N ILE A 416 -31.38 25.63 -55.56
CA ILE A 416 -30.83 24.36 -56.04
C ILE A 416 -29.36 24.34 -55.63
N VAL A 417 -28.99 23.37 -54.80
CA VAL A 417 -27.60 23.17 -54.36
C VAL A 417 -27.04 21.97 -55.12
N ILE A 418 -26.03 22.21 -55.94
CA ILE A 418 -25.33 21.15 -56.67
C ILE A 418 -24.01 20.89 -55.94
N ARG A 419 -23.75 19.62 -55.58
CA ARG A 419 -22.48 19.20 -54.98
C ARG A 419 -21.77 18.20 -55.89
N TRP A 420 -20.46 18.33 -55.99
CA TRP A 420 -19.60 17.44 -56.75
C TRP A 420 -18.75 16.60 -55.80
N ASP A 421 -18.78 15.29 -55.98
CA ASP A 421 -17.93 14.35 -55.25
C ASP A 421 -16.64 14.11 -56.06
N GLY A 422 -15.74 15.08 -56.00
CA GLY A 422 -14.37 15.04 -56.53
C GLY A 422 -13.52 16.10 -55.83
N ASP A 423 -12.28 15.74 -55.46
CA ASP A 423 -11.41 16.56 -54.62
C ASP A 423 -11.16 17.95 -55.25
N ASP A 424 -11.57 18.99 -54.53
CA ASP A 424 -11.53 20.44 -54.83
C ASP A 424 -12.50 20.99 -55.90
N LEU A 425 -13.69 21.46 -55.46
CA LEU A 425 -14.01 22.90 -55.31
C LEU A 425 -15.44 23.09 -54.74
N LEU A 426 -15.58 23.92 -53.69
CA LEU A 426 -16.82 24.66 -53.41
C LEU A 426 -17.02 25.71 -54.51
N ALA A 427 -17.51 25.29 -55.67
CA ALA A 427 -18.00 26.22 -56.67
C ALA A 427 -19.50 26.45 -56.44
N ASN A 428 -19.85 27.55 -55.76
CA ASN A 428 -21.17 28.16 -55.94
C ASN A 428 -21.23 28.65 -57.39
N LEU A 429 -21.60 27.77 -58.33
CA LEU A 429 -21.81 28.16 -59.71
C LEU A 429 -23.15 28.90 -59.79
N ALA A 430 -23.09 30.22 -59.62
CA ALA A 430 -24.15 31.12 -60.07
C ALA A 430 -24.17 31.06 -61.61
N TYR A 431 -25.20 30.45 -62.20
CA TYR A 431 -25.36 30.50 -63.65
C TYR A 431 -26.15 31.75 -64.05
N SER A 432 -25.58 32.53 -64.96
CA SER A 432 -26.16 33.71 -65.59
C SER A 432 -27.08 33.32 -66.76
N LYS A 433 -28.15 34.08 -66.99
CA LYS A 433 -28.85 34.04 -68.28
C LYS A 433 -28.56 35.33 -69.04
N GLU A 434 -27.77 35.24 -70.11
CA GLU A 434 -27.85 36.20 -71.22
C GLU A 434 -29.19 35.96 -71.94
N VAL A 435 -30.04 36.98 -71.98
CA VAL A 435 -31.18 37.04 -72.90
C VAL A 435 -30.73 37.88 -74.09
N SER A 436 -30.58 37.26 -75.26
CA SER A 436 -30.50 38.01 -76.52
C SER A 436 -31.92 38.33 -77.00
N ALA A 437 -32.17 39.64 -77.10
CA ALA A 437 -33.30 40.39 -77.69
C ALA A 437 -34.69 39.72 -77.78
#